data_AF-A0A8J7J3S1-F1
#
_entry.id   AF-A0A8J7J3S1-F1
#
_cell.length_a   1.000
_cell.length_b   1.000
_cell.length_c   1.000
_cell.angle_alpha   90.00
_cell.angle_beta   90.00
_cell.angle_gamma   90.00
#
_symmetry.space_group_name_H-M   'P 1'
#
loop_
_entity.id
_entity.type
_entity.pdbx_description
1 polymer ?
#
loop_
_entity_poly.entity_id
_entity_poly.type
_entity_poly.pdbx_seq_one_letter_code
_entity_poly.pdbx_strand_id
1 'polypeptide(L)'
;MKKVNIEFTLSPEYKNQFVDIQKRTSSLSFELQDGKHTITTKPVDIGRLLYFNNSILQAYLSFSYEFDAESKTITLCGMDFETKDAMRLTTYPKGTTEYCHQGYSKCTIDDESSMYNSNWNYNTQMTPNLESLFVDVIKDANNTLLEAIKKLEGLTIKIKTLPPKLPSEVYLNTLLVYTGGKFTGIYDPNKNYAEGYSLKSIESVWGGIVTFTYGENFANVIGSTHDPHIASKSWIKLWEGQYGTATTCTSLNYNGFVCNVSSGLVGGHVITGKVAKVMPAGSDVYIMPICTAHNNNDNVYMAALQYTGVWLKNYLH
;
A
#
# COMPACT_ATOMS: atom_id res chain seq x y z
N MET A 1 12.42 2.75 -20.80
CA MET A 1 12.36 2.69 -19.32
C MET A 1 11.70 3.97 -18.81
N LYS A 2 10.88 3.90 -17.75
CA LYS A 2 10.17 5.07 -17.23
C LYS A 2 11.02 5.74 -16.15
N LYS A 3 11.31 7.02 -16.33
CA LYS A 3 12.10 7.83 -15.41
C LYS A 3 11.19 8.60 -14.46
N VAL A 4 11.52 8.57 -13.18
CA VAL A 4 10.82 9.25 -12.09
C VAL A 4 11.71 10.37 -11.59
N ASN A 5 11.18 11.59 -11.49
CA ASN A 5 11.87 12.74 -10.94
C ASN A 5 11.00 13.34 -9.83
N ILE A 6 11.55 13.47 -8.63
CA ILE A 6 10.82 13.93 -7.46
C ILE A 6 11.69 14.89 -6.67
N GLU A 7 11.07 15.90 -6.08
CA GLU A 7 11.66 16.72 -5.03
C GLU A 7 10.90 16.45 -3.74
N PHE A 8 11.60 16.00 -2.70
CA PHE A 8 11.03 15.75 -1.38
C PHE A 8 11.37 16.89 -0.44
N THR A 9 10.44 17.26 0.44
CA THR A 9 10.81 17.87 1.71
C THR A 9 11.53 16.81 2.54
N LEU A 10 12.71 17.14 3.06
CA LEU A 10 13.56 16.23 3.83
C LEU A 10 13.55 16.54 5.33
N SER A 11 13.35 17.81 5.68
CA SER A 11 13.30 18.27 7.07
C SER A 11 12.31 19.42 7.24
N PRO A 12 11.66 19.52 8.41
CA PRO A 12 10.87 20.69 8.76
C PRO A 12 11.80 21.86 9.12
N GLU A 13 11.23 23.04 9.32
CA GLU A 13 11.91 24.08 10.09
C GLU A 13 11.60 23.86 11.57
N TYR A 14 12.62 23.79 12.41
CA TYR A 14 12.44 23.57 13.85
C TYR A 14 13.62 24.14 14.63
N LYS A 15 13.36 24.94 15.66
CA LYS A 15 14.41 25.51 16.49
C LYS A 15 14.02 25.60 17.95
N ASN A 16 14.91 25.15 18.83
CA ASN A 16 14.86 25.40 20.26
C ASN A 16 16.29 25.54 20.82
N GLN A 17 16.46 25.53 22.15
CA GLN A 17 17.79 25.67 22.78
C GLN A 17 18.73 24.49 22.56
N PHE A 18 18.20 23.34 22.16
CA PHE A 18 18.92 22.08 21.96
C PHE A 18 19.19 21.80 20.47
N VAL A 19 18.29 22.18 19.56
CA VAL A 19 18.42 21.82 18.15
C VAL A 19 17.98 22.96 17.23
N ASP A 20 18.66 23.09 16.10
CA ASP A 20 18.36 24.04 15.02
C ASP A 20 18.33 23.28 13.69
N ILE A 21 17.13 22.99 13.19
CA ILE A 21 16.87 22.32 11.91
C ILE A 21 16.30 23.33 10.94
N GLN A 22 16.90 23.36 9.77
CA GLN A 22 16.46 24.16 8.64
C GLN A 22 15.62 23.30 7.72
N LYS A 23 14.58 23.91 7.12
CA LYS A 23 13.83 23.26 6.06
C LYS A 23 14.75 22.97 4.87
N ARG A 24 14.80 21.71 4.45
CA ARG A 24 15.59 21.25 3.31
C ARG A 24 14.74 20.42 2.37
N THR A 25 15.09 20.47 1.10
CA THR A 25 14.57 19.58 0.07
C THR A 25 15.69 18.68 -0.46
N SER A 26 15.31 17.55 -1.06
CA SER A 26 16.22 16.65 -1.76
C SER A 26 15.58 16.18 -3.05
N SER A 27 16.32 16.30 -4.15
CA SER A 27 15.88 15.79 -5.45
C SER A 27 16.32 14.34 -5.64
N LEU A 28 15.42 13.53 -6.17
CA LEU A 28 15.66 12.14 -6.53
C LEU A 28 15.28 11.93 -8.00
N SER A 29 16.15 11.23 -8.73
CA SER A 29 15.87 10.77 -10.08
C SER A 29 16.27 9.31 -10.21
N PHE A 30 15.35 8.46 -10.66
CA PHE A 30 15.60 7.04 -10.87
C PHE A 30 14.77 6.51 -12.04
N GLU A 31 15.18 5.37 -12.58
CA GLU A 31 14.42 4.66 -13.61
C GLU A 31 13.85 3.38 -13.01
N LEU A 32 12.61 3.04 -13.41
CA LEU A 32 12.00 1.79 -13.00
C LEU A 32 12.77 0.62 -13.63
N GLN A 33 13.24 -0.28 -12.76
CA GLN A 33 13.93 -1.51 -13.12
C GLN A 33 13.11 -2.71 -12.64
N ASP A 34 13.12 -3.78 -13.43
CA ASP A 34 12.40 -5.01 -13.10
C ASP A 34 12.88 -5.61 -11.77
N GLY A 35 11.96 -6.19 -10.99
CA GLY A 35 12.21 -6.75 -9.66
C GLY A 35 12.05 -5.75 -8.51
N LYS A 36 12.56 -6.13 -7.34
CA LYS A 36 12.48 -5.36 -6.09
C LYS A 36 13.73 -4.50 -5.89
N HIS A 37 13.53 -3.21 -5.59
CA HIS A 37 14.59 -2.22 -5.43
C HIS A 37 14.37 -1.37 -4.18
N THR A 38 15.47 -0.97 -3.54
CA THR A 38 15.46 0.02 -2.45
C THR A 38 16.19 1.26 -2.92
N ILE A 39 15.54 2.41 -2.81
CA ILE A 39 16.08 3.72 -3.17
C ILE A 39 16.45 4.48 -1.91
N THR A 40 17.55 5.22 -1.96
CA THR A 40 18.01 6.08 -0.88
C THR A 40 18.48 7.42 -1.45
N THR A 41 18.01 8.53 -0.89
CA THR A 41 18.47 9.86 -1.31
C THR A 41 19.89 10.10 -0.79
N LYS A 42 20.62 11.02 -1.42
CA LYS A 42 21.90 11.46 -0.84
C LYS A 42 21.67 12.11 0.52
N PRO A 43 22.53 11.87 1.52
CA PRO A 43 22.47 12.59 2.78
C PRO A 43 22.64 14.10 2.59
N VAL A 44 21.85 14.88 3.32
CA VAL A 44 21.90 16.35 3.31
C VAL A 44 22.04 16.87 4.73
N ASP A 45 22.84 17.91 4.92
CA ASP A 45 22.96 18.63 6.19
C ASP A 45 21.65 19.41 6.43
N ILE A 46 20.88 18.99 7.44
CA ILE A 46 19.56 19.55 7.76
C ILE A 46 19.59 20.51 8.96
N GLY A 47 20.66 20.52 9.75
CA GLY A 47 20.71 21.33 10.95
C GLY A 47 21.89 21.05 11.85
N ARG A 48 21.76 21.43 13.12
CA ARG A 48 22.75 21.23 14.17
C ARG A 48 22.12 20.85 15.49
N LEU A 49 22.86 20.05 16.25
CA LEU A 49 22.56 19.65 17.62
C LEU A 49 23.36 20.54 18.58
N LEU A 50 22.75 21.61 19.06
CA LEU A 50 23.42 22.65 19.86
C LEU A 50 23.95 22.11 21.19
N TYR A 51 23.22 21.18 21.82
CA TYR A 51 23.63 20.54 23.08
C TYR A 51 24.59 19.37 22.91
N PHE A 52 24.76 18.87 21.67
CA PHE A 52 25.61 17.72 21.37
C PHE A 52 26.84 18.17 20.57
N ASN A 53 27.73 18.90 21.23
CA ASN A 53 28.97 19.45 20.67
C ASN A 53 28.77 20.29 19.39
N ASN A 54 27.58 20.90 19.21
CA ASN A 54 27.22 21.64 18.01
C ASN A 54 27.36 20.80 16.70
N SER A 55 27.13 19.48 16.81
CA SER A 55 27.30 18.52 15.71
C SER A 55 26.32 18.80 14.58
N ILE A 56 26.77 18.62 13.33
CA ILE A 56 25.91 18.74 12.15
C ILE A 56 24.96 17.54 12.12
N LEU A 57 23.67 17.79 11.94
CA LEU A 57 22.66 16.74 11.74
C LEU A 57 22.44 16.53 10.24
N GLN A 58 22.58 15.29 9.79
CA GLN A 58 22.30 14.87 8.41
C GLN A 58 21.01 14.05 8.34
N ALA A 59 20.38 14.05 7.18
CA ALA A 59 19.23 13.20 6.91
C ALA A 59 19.20 12.66 5.47
N TYR A 60 18.51 11.53 5.27
CA TYR A 60 18.12 11.00 3.97
C TYR A 60 16.80 10.25 4.05
N LEU A 61 16.10 10.13 2.92
CA LEU A 61 14.92 9.29 2.77
C LEU A 61 15.29 7.96 2.12
N SER A 62 14.60 6.91 2.49
CA SER A 62 14.67 5.61 1.83
C SER A 62 13.29 4.98 1.68
N PHE A 63 13.05 4.27 0.57
CA PHE A 63 11.84 3.48 0.35
C PHE A 63 12.15 2.33 -0.61
N SER A 64 11.27 1.32 -0.65
CA SER A 64 11.37 0.25 -1.64
C SER A 64 10.19 0.23 -2.60
N TYR A 65 10.43 -0.24 -3.82
CA TYR A 65 9.41 -0.55 -4.80
C TYR A 65 9.68 -1.91 -5.43
N GLU A 66 8.65 -2.51 -6.01
CA GLU A 66 8.75 -3.69 -6.85
C GLU A 66 8.09 -3.38 -8.19
N PHE A 67 8.79 -3.63 -9.29
CA PHE A 67 8.27 -3.39 -10.63
C PHE A 67 8.35 -4.66 -11.45
N ASP A 68 7.22 -5.08 -11.99
CA ASP A 68 7.12 -6.17 -12.96
C ASP A 68 7.00 -5.54 -14.36
N ALA A 69 8.05 -5.69 -15.16
CA ALA A 69 8.12 -5.13 -16.49
C ALA A 69 7.19 -5.82 -17.50
N GLU A 70 6.85 -7.10 -17.29
CA GLU A 70 5.96 -7.86 -18.16
C GLU A 70 4.52 -7.36 -17.99
N SER A 71 4.04 -7.29 -16.76
CA SER A 71 2.69 -6.79 -16.46
C SER A 71 2.60 -5.27 -16.35
N LYS A 72 3.73 -4.56 -16.42
CA LYS A 72 3.84 -3.10 -16.20
C LYS A 72 3.22 -2.67 -14.87
N THR A 73 3.41 -3.48 -13.84
CA THR A 73 2.85 -3.25 -12.52
C THR A 73 3.93 -2.74 -11.58
N ILE A 74 3.70 -1.59 -10.94
CA ILE A 74 4.55 -1.10 -9.85
C ILE A 74 3.84 -1.26 -8.50
N THR A 75 4.54 -1.80 -7.52
CA THR A 75 4.07 -1.98 -6.15
C THR A 75 4.89 -1.12 -5.19
N LEU A 76 4.19 -0.30 -4.40
CA LEU A 76 4.74 0.62 -3.41
C LEU A 76 4.07 0.42 -2.05
N CYS A 77 4.64 0.98 -0.98
CA CYS A 77 3.97 1.02 0.32
C CYS A 77 3.15 2.30 0.48
N GLY A 78 1.93 2.17 1.02
CA GLY A 78 1.08 3.27 1.43
C GLY A 78 1.53 3.89 2.75
N MET A 79 0.85 4.97 3.15
CA MET A 79 1.17 5.72 4.38
C MET A 79 0.74 5.01 5.66
N ASP A 80 -0.15 4.02 5.55
CA ASP A 80 -0.68 3.22 6.65
C ASP A 80 0.03 1.86 6.78
N PHE A 81 0.96 1.54 5.88
CA PHE A 81 1.63 0.25 5.84
C PHE A 81 3.08 0.35 6.33
N GLU A 82 3.27 0.27 7.65
CA GLU A 82 4.57 0.46 8.30
C GLU A 82 5.41 -0.82 8.27
N THR A 83 6.41 -0.85 7.37
CA THR A 83 7.38 -1.93 7.23
C THR A 83 8.75 -1.35 6.89
N LYS A 84 9.81 -2.18 6.92
CA LYS A 84 11.15 -1.75 6.46
C LYS A 84 11.20 -1.32 4.99
N ASP A 85 10.24 -1.76 4.18
CA ASP A 85 10.14 -1.41 2.77
C ASP A 85 9.44 -0.05 2.55
N ALA A 86 8.78 0.48 3.58
CA ALA A 86 8.06 1.75 3.52
C ALA A 86 9.00 2.97 3.49
N MET A 87 8.44 4.15 3.22
CA MET A 87 9.19 5.40 3.31
C MET A 87 9.70 5.60 4.75
N ARG A 88 11.01 5.78 4.90
CA ARG A 88 11.67 6.06 6.17
C ARG A 88 12.56 7.29 6.01
N LEU A 89 12.52 8.18 6.99
CA LEU A 89 13.51 9.24 7.14
C LEU A 89 14.57 8.75 8.13
N THR A 90 15.82 8.74 7.71
CA THR A 90 16.94 8.46 8.60
C THR A 90 17.66 9.77 8.90
N THR A 91 17.91 10.03 10.18
CA THR A 91 18.73 11.16 10.64
C THR A 91 19.94 10.64 11.42
N TYR A 92 21.05 11.39 11.39
CA TYR A 92 22.27 11.07 12.15
C TYR A 92 23.21 12.28 12.34
N PRO A 93 23.94 12.39 13.46
CA PRO A 93 25.02 13.35 13.59
C PRO A 93 26.17 12.97 12.67
N LYS A 94 26.68 13.95 11.93
CA LYS A 94 27.77 13.75 10.98
C LYS A 94 29.03 13.26 11.71
N GLY A 95 29.59 12.15 11.22
CA GLY A 95 30.80 11.55 11.77
C GLY A 95 30.55 10.58 12.94
N THR A 96 29.30 10.23 13.22
CA THR A 96 28.94 9.16 14.17
C THR A 96 28.30 7.96 13.46
N THR A 97 28.14 6.85 14.19
CA THR A 97 27.42 5.64 13.77
C THR A 97 26.02 5.56 14.40
N GLU A 98 25.51 6.70 14.89
CA GLU A 98 24.23 6.80 15.58
C GLU A 98 23.14 7.18 14.57
N TYR A 99 21.98 6.51 14.59
CA TYR A 99 20.87 6.78 13.65
C TYR A 99 19.52 6.74 14.37
N CYS A 100 18.55 7.56 13.92
CA CYS A 100 17.11 7.39 14.24
C CYS A 100 16.37 7.21 12.91
N HIS A 101 15.51 6.20 12.85
CA HIS A 101 14.66 5.93 11.70
C HIS A 101 13.22 6.33 12.02
N GLN A 102 12.75 7.43 11.43
CA GLN A 102 11.35 7.81 11.51
C GLN A 102 10.54 6.98 10.51
N GLY A 103 9.44 6.39 10.98
CA GLY A 103 8.36 5.82 10.17
C GLY A 103 7.10 6.71 10.21
N TYR A 104 5.95 6.17 9.79
CA TYR A 104 4.70 6.94 9.73
C TYR A 104 4.03 7.18 11.09
N SER A 105 4.35 6.36 12.10
CA SER A 105 3.72 6.46 13.41
C SER A 105 4.69 6.73 14.56
N LYS A 106 5.96 6.33 14.41
CA LYS A 106 6.96 6.41 15.48
C LYS A 106 8.40 6.40 14.95
N CYS A 107 9.35 6.94 15.72
CA CYS A 107 10.76 6.56 15.52
C CYS A 107 10.92 5.09 15.94
N THR A 108 11.58 4.34 15.07
CA THR A 108 12.03 2.99 15.32
C THR A 108 13.53 3.02 15.52
N ILE A 109 13.97 2.38 16.60
CA ILE A 109 15.36 2.10 16.89
C ILE A 109 15.49 0.63 16.54
N ASP A 110 15.98 0.30 15.34
CA ASP A 110 16.14 -1.10 14.94
C ASP A 110 17.27 -1.71 15.79
N ASP A 111 16.92 -2.69 16.62
CA ASP A 111 17.80 -3.39 17.56
C ASP A 111 18.90 -4.17 16.82
N GLU A 112 20.08 -4.23 17.44
CA GLU A 112 21.30 -5.01 17.13
C GLU A 112 22.47 -4.31 16.39
N SER A 113 22.29 -3.22 15.66
CA SER A 113 23.43 -2.48 15.05
C SER A 113 23.41 -0.96 15.19
N SER A 114 22.36 -0.40 15.81
CA SER A 114 22.23 1.04 16.02
C SER A 114 22.84 1.42 17.37
N MET A 115 23.86 2.29 17.37
CA MET A 115 24.33 2.92 18.60
C MET A 115 23.31 4.02 18.96
N TYR A 116 22.23 3.61 19.61
CA TYR A 116 21.25 4.54 20.15
C TYR A 116 21.92 5.46 21.17
N ASN A 117 21.83 6.77 20.93
CA ASN A 117 22.29 7.77 21.89
C ASN A 117 21.07 8.48 22.49
N SER A 118 20.85 8.27 23.78
CA SER A 118 19.79 8.94 24.53
C SER A 118 19.93 10.47 24.54
N ASN A 119 21.13 10.97 24.27
CA ASN A 119 21.45 12.40 24.17
C ASN A 119 21.34 12.93 22.73
N TRP A 120 20.82 12.16 21.79
CA TRP A 120 20.45 12.66 20.48
C TRP A 120 19.35 11.79 19.88
N ASN A 121 18.10 12.20 20.09
CA ASN A 121 16.98 11.80 19.26
C ASN A 121 15.86 12.86 19.34
N TYR A 122 14.96 12.85 18.37
CA TYR A 122 13.89 13.84 18.27
C TYR A 122 12.59 13.42 19.00
N ASN A 123 12.62 12.30 19.73
CA ASN A 123 11.52 11.83 20.60
C ASN A 123 11.89 12.00 22.09
N THR A 124 12.65 13.04 22.41
CA THR A 124 12.96 13.41 23.80
C THR A 124 12.19 14.65 24.23
N GLN A 125 12.14 14.88 25.55
CA GLN A 125 11.67 16.15 26.11
C GLN A 125 12.51 17.36 25.68
N MET A 126 13.74 17.14 25.16
CA MET A 126 14.58 18.21 24.62
C MET A 126 14.12 18.68 23.24
N THR A 127 13.27 17.92 22.54
CA THR A 127 12.80 18.23 21.19
C THR A 127 11.30 18.05 21.09
N PRO A 128 10.51 18.79 21.90
CA PRO A 128 9.07 18.64 21.92
C PRO A 128 8.48 18.83 20.51
N ASN A 129 7.56 17.93 20.14
CA ASN A 129 6.84 17.89 18.86
C ASN A 129 7.67 17.61 17.60
N LEU A 130 8.99 17.45 17.70
CA LEU A 130 9.83 17.25 16.51
C LEU A 130 9.54 15.90 15.82
N GLU A 131 9.24 14.84 16.58
CA GLU A 131 8.80 13.56 16.00
C GLU A 131 7.54 13.72 15.12
N SER A 132 6.53 14.45 15.58
CA SER A 132 5.31 14.70 14.80
C SER A 132 5.61 15.44 13.50
N LEU A 133 6.50 16.43 13.53
CA LEU A 133 6.91 17.16 12.33
C LEU A 133 7.63 16.25 11.34
N PHE A 134 8.46 15.31 11.81
CA PHE A 134 9.10 14.32 10.92
C PHE A 134 8.11 13.28 10.39
N VAL A 135 7.10 12.88 11.16
CA VAL A 135 5.99 12.07 10.65
C VAL A 135 5.31 12.76 9.47
N ASP A 136 5.04 14.07 9.58
CA ASP A 136 4.42 14.85 8.50
C ASP A 136 5.33 14.92 7.28
N VAL A 137 6.64 15.13 7.46
CA VAL A 137 7.62 15.09 6.37
C VAL A 137 7.60 13.75 5.60
N ILE A 138 7.50 12.62 6.30
CA ILE A 138 7.44 11.30 5.65
C ILE A 138 6.12 11.13 4.88
N LYS A 139 4.99 11.52 5.47
CA LYS A 139 3.68 11.47 4.80
C LYS A 139 3.69 12.30 3.52
N ASP A 140 4.20 13.53 3.60
CA ASP A 140 4.34 14.42 2.45
C ASP A 140 5.28 13.82 1.40
N ALA A 141 6.42 13.25 1.81
CA ALA A 141 7.36 12.62 0.88
C ALA A 141 6.73 11.40 0.18
N ASN A 142 6.03 10.54 0.91
CA ASN A 142 5.37 9.38 0.32
C ASN A 142 4.23 9.79 -0.62
N ASN A 143 3.41 10.76 -0.22
CA ASN A 143 2.37 11.29 -1.10
C ASN A 143 2.98 11.87 -2.39
N THR A 144 4.06 12.64 -2.27
CA THR A 144 4.79 13.18 -3.42
C THR A 144 5.29 12.08 -4.36
N LEU A 145 5.84 10.98 -3.80
CA LEU A 145 6.25 9.80 -4.57
C LEU A 145 5.06 9.15 -5.29
N LEU A 146 3.97 8.88 -4.57
CA LEU A 146 2.78 8.25 -5.14
C LEU A 146 2.17 9.09 -6.27
N GLU A 147 2.08 10.41 -6.10
CA GLU A 147 1.59 11.31 -7.13
C GLU A 147 2.52 11.40 -8.35
N ALA A 148 3.84 11.33 -8.15
CA ALA A 148 4.78 11.25 -9.26
C ALA A 148 4.64 9.95 -10.07
N ILE A 149 4.43 8.82 -9.38
CA ILE A 149 4.22 7.52 -10.03
C ILE A 149 2.87 7.46 -10.76
N LYS A 150 1.80 8.01 -10.17
CA LYS A 150 0.48 8.10 -10.82
C LYS A 150 0.46 8.89 -12.13
N LYS A 151 1.40 9.81 -12.31
CA LYS A 151 1.56 10.59 -13.55
C LYS A 151 2.26 9.79 -14.66
N LEU A 152 2.83 8.63 -14.36
CA LEU A 152 3.42 7.77 -15.38
C LEU A 152 2.32 7.00 -16.12
N GLU A 153 2.12 7.32 -17.39
CA GLU A 153 1.12 6.63 -18.22
C GLU A 153 1.42 5.13 -18.39
N GLY A 154 0.40 4.30 -18.58
CA GLY A 154 0.59 2.89 -18.96
C GLY A 154 1.18 2.01 -17.86
N LEU A 155 0.99 2.38 -16.58
CA LEU A 155 1.34 1.56 -15.42
C LEU A 155 0.10 1.16 -14.65
N THR A 156 0.07 -0.09 -14.20
CA THR A 156 -0.81 -0.51 -13.11
C THR A 156 -0.08 -0.24 -11.79
N ILE A 157 -0.74 0.46 -10.87
CA ILE A 157 -0.12 0.90 -9.61
C ILE A 157 -0.79 0.16 -8.46
N LYS A 158 -0.03 -0.67 -7.75
CA LYS A 158 -0.40 -1.30 -6.49
C LYS A 158 0.20 -0.54 -5.33
N ILE A 159 -0.60 -0.21 -4.33
CA ILE A 159 -0.12 0.42 -3.10
C ILE A 159 -0.53 -0.49 -1.95
N LYS A 160 0.46 -1.04 -1.24
CA LYS A 160 0.25 -1.85 -0.04
C LYS A 160 -0.34 -0.96 1.05
N THR A 161 -1.50 -1.31 1.57
CA THR A 161 -2.17 -0.60 2.67
C THR A 161 -2.55 -1.60 3.75
N LEU A 162 -2.98 -1.11 4.91
CA LEU A 162 -3.71 -1.97 5.84
C LEU A 162 -5.14 -2.18 5.34
N PRO A 163 -5.79 -3.30 5.70
CA PRO A 163 -7.21 -3.47 5.45
C PRO A 163 -8.01 -2.41 6.22
N PRO A 164 -9.24 -2.08 5.79
CA PRO A 164 -10.12 -1.20 6.53
C PRO A 164 -10.27 -1.67 7.98
N LYS A 165 -10.27 -0.74 8.93
CA LYS A 165 -10.51 -1.07 10.34
C LYS A 165 -11.92 -1.62 10.48
N LEU A 166 -12.01 -2.87 10.90
CA LEU A 166 -13.28 -3.53 11.22
C LEU A 166 -13.59 -3.34 12.71
N PRO A 167 -14.87 -3.17 13.09
CA PRO A 167 -15.27 -3.27 14.49
C PRO A 167 -14.87 -4.63 15.07
N SER A 168 -14.50 -4.66 16.36
CA SER A 168 -14.03 -5.87 17.04
C SER A 168 -15.04 -7.02 16.94
N GLU A 169 -16.34 -6.72 16.99
CA GLU A 169 -17.42 -7.70 16.84
C GLU A 169 -17.48 -8.35 15.44
N VAL A 170 -16.94 -7.71 14.41
CA VAL A 170 -16.88 -8.24 13.05
C VAL A 170 -15.59 -9.03 12.82
N TYR A 171 -14.53 -8.76 13.59
CA TYR A 171 -13.20 -9.34 13.37
C TYR A 171 -13.22 -10.87 13.39
N LEU A 172 -13.89 -11.49 14.36
CA LEU A 172 -14.02 -12.95 14.44
C LEU A 172 -14.71 -13.54 13.20
N ASN A 173 -15.70 -12.83 12.65
CA ASN A 173 -16.42 -13.24 11.44
C ASN A 173 -15.60 -13.03 10.15
N THR A 174 -14.36 -12.54 10.26
CA THR A 174 -13.43 -12.38 9.14
C THR A 174 -12.17 -13.23 9.29
N LEU A 175 -12.06 -14.00 10.37
CA LEU A 175 -10.96 -14.93 10.53
C LEU A 175 -11.09 -16.05 9.50
N LEU A 176 -9.99 -16.30 8.80
CA LEU A 176 -9.88 -17.29 7.75
C LEU A 176 -9.30 -18.57 8.34
N VAL A 177 -9.95 -19.71 8.11
CA VAL A 177 -9.53 -21.00 8.63
C VAL A 177 -8.82 -21.80 7.54
N TYR A 178 -7.64 -22.30 7.86
CA TYR A 178 -6.87 -23.18 6.99
C TYR A 178 -6.61 -24.53 7.65
N THR A 179 -6.43 -25.57 6.84
CA THR A 179 -5.96 -26.90 7.27
C THR A 179 -4.92 -27.39 6.27
N GLY A 180 -3.71 -27.74 6.75
CA GLY A 180 -2.61 -28.14 5.87
C GLY A 180 -2.29 -27.10 4.78
N GLY A 181 -2.43 -25.81 5.11
CA GLY A 181 -2.19 -24.69 4.17
C GLY A 181 -3.33 -24.40 3.18
N LYS A 182 -4.41 -25.19 3.16
CA LYS A 182 -5.58 -24.96 2.30
C LYS A 182 -6.67 -24.21 3.03
N PHE A 183 -7.33 -23.29 2.34
CA PHE A 183 -8.49 -22.59 2.89
C PHE A 183 -9.65 -23.57 3.09
N THR A 184 -10.33 -23.46 4.23
CA THR A 184 -11.44 -24.35 4.61
C THR A 184 -12.73 -23.60 4.96
N GLY A 185 -12.68 -22.27 4.99
CA GLY A 185 -13.83 -21.41 5.27
C GLY A 185 -13.52 -20.29 6.25
N ILE A 186 -14.56 -19.56 6.60
CA ILE A 186 -14.54 -18.53 7.64
C ILE A 186 -14.67 -19.21 9.01
N TYR A 187 -14.11 -18.58 10.04
CA TYR A 187 -14.22 -19.03 11.43
C TYR A 187 -15.69 -19.12 11.86
N ASP A 188 -16.06 -20.28 12.39
CA ASP A 188 -17.34 -20.58 13.02
C ASP A 188 -17.09 -20.81 14.51
N PRO A 189 -17.58 -19.94 15.41
CA PRO A 189 -17.37 -20.08 16.84
C PRO A 189 -17.97 -21.36 17.44
N ASN A 190 -18.88 -22.03 16.73
CA ASN A 190 -19.48 -23.29 17.19
C ASN A 190 -18.69 -24.53 16.75
N LYS A 191 -17.68 -24.36 15.89
CA LYS A 191 -16.84 -25.46 15.40
C LYS A 191 -15.58 -25.59 16.25
N ASN A 192 -15.20 -26.83 16.56
CA ASN A 192 -13.94 -27.12 17.23
C ASN A 192 -12.81 -27.22 16.19
N TYR A 193 -11.82 -26.32 16.27
CA TYR A 193 -10.63 -26.31 15.43
C TYR A 193 -9.47 -26.97 16.17
N ALA A 194 -9.25 -28.26 15.89
CA ALA A 194 -8.20 -29.06 16.52
C ALA A 194 -6.80 -28.77 15.93
N GLU A 195 -5.82 -29.57 16.33
CA GLU A 195 -4.45 -29.52 15.79
C GLU A 195 -4.45 -29.70 14.27
N GLY A 196 -3.64 -28.89 13.56
CA GLY A 196 -3.56 -28.87 12.10
C GLY A 196 -4.41 -27.79 11.41
N TYR A 197 -5.27 -27.09 12.17
CA TYR A 197 -5.91 -25.86 11.71
C TYR A 197 -5.04 -24.64 11.98
N SER A 198 -5.08 -23.63 11.11
CA SER A 198 -4.49 -22.31 11.37
C SER A 198 -5.49 -21.21 11.03
N LEU A 199 -5.66 -20.27 11.97
CA LEU A 199 -6.50 -19.09 11.79
C LEU A 199 -5.63 -17.94 11.26
N LYS A 200 -6.09 -17.24 10.23
CA LYS A 200 -5.42 -16.06 9.68
C LYS A 200 -6.36 -14.86 9.65
N SER A 201 -5.82 -13.67 9.88
CA SER A 201 -6.56 -12.42 9.73
C SER A 201 -6.75 -12.06 8.26
N ILE A 202 -7.65 -11.11 7.99
CA ILE A 202 -7.86 -10.52 6.66
C ILE A 202 -6.57 -9.90 6.08
N GLU A 203 -5.61 -9.50 6.92
CA GLU A 203 -4.31 -8.96 6.48
C GLU A 203 -3.48 -9.99 5.68
N SER A 204 -3.76 -11.28 5.87
CA SER A 204 -3.10 -12.36 5.13
C SER A 204 -3.50 -12.40 3.65
N VAL A 205 -4.69 -11.89 3.31
CA VAL A 205 -5.23 -11.83 1.94
C VAL A 205 -5.34 -10.40 1.40
N TRP A 206 -5.23 -9.39 2.27
CA TRP A 206 -5.23 -7.99 1.84
C TRP A 206 -3.89 -7.60 1.21
N GLY A 207 -3.92 -7.25 -0.07
CA GLY A 207 -2.75 -6.74 -0.81
C GLY A 207 -2.62 -5.24 -0.69
N GLY A 208 -3.74 -4.52 -0.85
CA GLY A 208 -3.78 -3.06 -0.79
C GLY A 208 -4.81 -2.48 -1.76
N ILE A 209 -4.47 -1.33 -2.33
CA ILE A 209 -5.26 -0.67 -3.35
C ILE A 209 -4.57 -0.80 -4.70
N VAL A 210 -5.35 -0.82 -5.78
CA VAL A 210 -4.83 -0.84 -7.15
C VAL A 210 -5.44 0.26 -7.99
N THR A 211 -4.65 0.86 -8.86
CA THR A 211 -5.12 1.76 -9.91
C THR A 211 -4.70 1.18 -11.25
N PHE A 212 -5.68 0.84 -12.09
CA PHE A 212 -5.41 0.37 -13.44
C PHE A 212 -5.16 1.54 -14.38
N THR A 213 -4.23 1.35 -15.33
CA THR A 213 -4.08 2.29 -16.44
C THR A 213 -5.32 2.26 -17.32
N TYR A 214 -5.62 3.40 -17.95
CA TYR A 214 -6.63 3.45 -18.99
C TYR A 214 -6.34 2.41 -20.09
N GLY A 215 -7.37 1.69 -20.51
CA GLY A 215 -7.30 0.62 -21.51
C GLY A 215 -6.76 -0.71 -21.00
N GLU A 216 -6.38 -0.83 -19.73
CA GLU A 216 -5.87 -2.10 -19.19
C GLU A 216 -6.93 -3.17 -19.30
N ASN A 217 -6.56 -4.32 -19.90
CA ASN A 217 -7.50 -5.41 -20.08
C ASN A 217 -7.64 -6.19 -18.77
N PHE A 218 -8.86 -6.53 -18.42
CA PHE A 218 -9.15 -7.39 -17.29
C PHE A 218 -10.30 -8.35 -17.61
N ALA A 219 -10.36 -9.48 -16.92
CA ALA A 219 -11.36 -10.51 -17.11
C ALA A 219 -11.86 -11.05 -15.75
N ASN A 220 -13.01 -11.70 -15.75
CA ASN A 220 -13.57 -12.29 -14.53
C ASN A 220 -12.72 -13.45 -14.00
N VAL A 221 -12.76 -13.63 -12.68
CA VAL A 221 -12.36 -14.89 -12.06
C VAL A 221 -13.52 -15.87 -12.15
N ILE A 222 -13.28 -17.02 -12.78
CA ILE A 222 -14.31 -18.07 -12.88
C ILE A 222 -14.49 -18.72 -11.50
N GLY A 223 -15.74 -18.89 -11.08
CA GLY A 223 -16.10 -19.55 -9.82
C GLY A 223 -16.36 -18.61 -8.65
N SER A 224 -16.07 -17.30 -8.78
CA SER A 224 -16.19 -16.32 -7.69
C SER A 224 -17.63 -15.94 -7.32
N THR A 225 -18.63 -16.40 -8.07
CA THR A 225 -20.06 -16.08 -7.84
C THR A 225 -20.56 -16.58 -6.48
N HIS A 226 -19.94 -17.63 -5.93
CA HIS A 226 -20.31 -18.21 -4.64
C HIS A 226 -19.42 -17.72 -3.50
N ASP A 227 -18.60 -16.69 -3.73
CA ASP A 227 -17.72 -16.16 -2.69
C ASP A 227 -18.54 -15.64 -1.51
N PRO A 228 -18.15 -15.96 -0.27
CA PRO A 228 -18.94 -15.64 0.91
C PRO A 228 -19.07 -14.14 1.10
N HIS A 229 -20.30 -13.69 1.39
CA HIS A 229 -20.55 -12.30 1.77
C HIS A 229 -20.00 -12.01 3.17
N ILE A 230 -19.13 -11.00 3.28
CA ILE A 230 -18.57 -10.59 4.57
C ILE A 230 -19.58 -9.70 5.29
N ALA A 231 -19.97 -10.10 6.52
CA ALA A 231 -20.98 -9.40 7.32
C ALA A 231 -22.29 -9.15 6.54
N SER A 232 -22.71 -10.12 5.72
CA SER A 232 -23.88 -10.04 4.84
C SER A 232 -23.87 -8.90 3.81
N LYS A 233 -22.70 -8.29 3.56
CA LYS A 233 -22.52 -7.25 2.53
C LYS A 233 -22.00 -7.88 1.24
N SER A 234 -22.53 -7.40 0.11
CA SER A 234 -21.97 -7.71 -1.20
C SER A 234 -20.61 -7.03 -1.40
N TRP A 235 -19.82 -7.54 -2.35
CA TRP A 235 -18.51 -6.97 -2.69
C TRP A 235 -18.59 -5.50 -3.08
N ILE A 236 -19.59 -5.09 -3.87
CA ILE A 236 -19.81 -3.68 -4.18
C ILE A 236 -20.08 -2.83 -2.93
N LYS A 237 -20.83 -3.33 -1.94
CA LYS A 237 -21.12 -2.57 -0.72
C LYS A 237 -19.89 -2.40 0.16
N LEU A 238 -19.01 -3.39 0.18
CA LEU A 238 -17.70 -3.29 0.84
C LEU A 238 -16.82 -2.27 0.13
N TRP A 239 -16.78 -2.32 -1.20
CA TRP A 239 -16.03 -1.36 -2.01
C TRP A 239 -16.56 0.07 -1.83
N GLU A 240 -17.89 0.27 -1.86
CA GLU A 240 -18.52 1.59 -1.69
C GLU A 240 -18.30 2.18 -0.30
N GLY A 241 -18.21 1.34 0.73
CA GLY A 241 -17.85 1.78 2.08
C GLY A 241 -16.45 2.39 2.15
N GLN A 242 -15.53 1.98 1.27
CA GLN A 242 -14.15 2.46 1.23
C GLN A 242 -13.96 3.65 0.29
N TYR A 243 -14.63 3.65 -0.86
CA TYR A 243 -14.37 4.60 -1.95
C TYR A 243 -15.55 5.51 -2.30
N GLY A 244 -16.68 5.37 -1.60
CA GLY A 244 -17.93 6.06 -1.89
C GLY A 244 -18.79 5.33 -2.92
N THR A 245 -19.96 5.88 -3.22
CA THR A 245 -20.94 5.24 -4.13
C THR A 245 -20.37 5.06 -5.53
N ALA A 246 -20.40 3.83 -6.04
CA ALA A 246 -20.00 3.55 -7.42
C ALA A 246 -21.13 3.97 -8.36
N THR A 247 -20.86 4.89 -9.27
CA THR A 247 -21.85 5.40 -10.24
C THR A 247 -21.66 4.83 -11.64
N THR A 248 -20.52 4.21 -11.89
CA THR A 248 -20.13 3.71 -13.22
C THR A 248 -19.48 2.33 -13.09
N CYS A 249 -19.69 1.51 -14.11
CA CYS A 249 -18.92 0.28 -14.30
C CYS A 249 -17.48 0.65 -14.68
N THR A 250 -16.51 -0.11 -14.18
CA THR A 250 -15.09 0.02 -14.53
C THR A 250 -14.86 -0.09 -16.06
N SER A 251 -15.78 -0.75 -16.77
CA SER A 251 -15.86 -0.82 -18.24
C SER A 251 -17.22 -0.29 -18.72
N LEU A 252 -17.27 0.84 -19.44
CA LEU A 252 -18.56 1.47 -19.80
C LEU A 252 -19.23 0.91 -21.05
N ASN A 253 -18.54 0.64 -22.16
CA ASN A 253 -19.15 0.12 -23.40
C ASN A 253 -18.02 -0.29 -24.35
N TYR A 254 -17.09 -1.09 -23.85
CA TYR A 254 -15.90 -1.45 -24.60
C TYR A 254 -16.20 -2.65 -25.53
N ASN A 255 -15.71 -2.63 -26.77
CA ASN A 255 -15.96 -3.65 -27.81
C ASN A 255 -17.44 -3.95 -28.12
N GLY A 256 -18.32 -2.94 -28.03
CA GLY A 256 -19.74 -3.10 -28.39
C GLY A 256 -20.58 -3.89 -27.38
N PHE A 257 -20.00 -4.28 -26.23
CA PHE A 257 -20.75 -4.86 -25.13
C PHE A 257 -21.53 -3.76 -24.41
N VAL A 258 -22.85 -3.89 -24.37
CA VAL A 258 -23.72 -2.89 -23.74
C VAL A 258 -23.65 -3.07 -22.22
N CYS A 259 -22.94 -2.16 -21.55
CA CYS A 259 -22.96 -2.10 -20.10
C CYS A 259 -24.27 -1.49 -19.64
N ASN A 260 -25.16 -2.30 -19.09
CA ASN A 260 -26.36 -1.78 -18.46
C ASN A 260 -26.11 -1.45 -16.99
N VAL A 261 -25.61 -0.25 -16.68
CA VAL A 261 -25.46 0.18 -15.28
C VAL A 261 -26.80 0.27 -14.53
N SER A 262 -27.93 0.39 -15.24
CA SER A 262 -29.26 0.43 -14.62
C SER A 262 -29.71 -0.92 -14.04
N SER A 263 -29.08 -2.04 -14.44
CA SER A 263 -29.28 -3.34 -13.79
C SER A 263 -28.37 -3.56 -12.58
N GLY A 264 -27.66 -2.51 -12.15
CA GLY A 264 -26.85 -2.48 -10.94
C GLY A 264 -25.38 -2.82 -11.15
N LEU A 265 -24.57 -2.40 -10.18
CA LEU A 265 -23.16 -2.77 -10.02
C LEU A 265 -23.06 -3.82 -8.91
N VAL A 266 -22.24 -4.85 -9.13
CA VAL A 266 -22.14 -6.00 -8.19
C VAL A 266 -20.80 -6.12 -7.49
N GLY A 267 -19.75 -5.52 -8.07
CA GLY A 267 -18.38 -5.67 -7.59
C GLY A 267 -17.88 -7.08 -7.92
N GLY A 268 -16.96 -7.18 -8.88
CA GLY A 268 -16.50 -8.47 -9.40
C GLY A 268 -15.06 -8.75 -9.02
N HIS A 269 -14.76 -10.02 -8.78
CA HIS A 269 -13.39 -10.52 -8.75
C HIS A 269 -12.85 -10.58 -10.17
N VAL A 270 -11.79 -9.84 -10.42
CA VAL A 270 -11.17 -9.73 -11.75
C VAL A 270 -9.67 -9.95 -11.69
N ILE A 271 -9.10 -10.26 -12.84
CA ILE A 271 -7.67 -10.45 -13.07
C ILE A 271 -7.26 -9.65 -14.30
N THR A 272 -5.98 -9.27 -14.38
CA THR A 272 -5.45 -8.64 -15.58
C THR A 272 -5.39 -9.63 -16.75
N GLY A 273 -5.51 -9.10 -17.97
CA GLY A 273 -5.54 -9.88 -19.21
C GLY A 273 -6.93 -10.03 -19.83
N LYS A 274 -7.03 -10.88 -20.85
CA LYS A 274 -8.22 -10.99 -21.72
C LYS A 274 -9.02 -12.27 -21.55
N VAL A 275 -8.58 -13.17 -20.67
CA VAL A 275 -9.14 -14.52 -20.57
C VAL A 275 -9.59 -14.75 -19.14
N ALA A 276 -10.89 -14.94 -18.96
CA ALA A 276 -11.44 -15.36 -17.69
C ALA A 276 -10.90 -16.76 -17.36
N LYS A 277 -10.52 -16.97 -16.10
CA LYS A 277 -9.98 -18.27 -15.66
C LYS A 277 -10.23 -18.51 -14.19
N VAL A 278 -10.18 -19.78 -13.83
CA VAL A 278 -10.05 -20.22 -12.44
C VAL A 278 -8.66 -19.84 -11.96
N MET A 279 -8.57 -19.15 -10.82
CA MET A 279 -7.29 -18.71 -10.27
C MET A 279 -6.75 -19.73 -9.27
N PRO A 280 -5.46 -20.12 -9.38
CA PRO A 280 -4.86 -20.97 -8.37
C PRO A 280 -4.76 -20.24 -7.04
N ALA A 281 -4.82 -21.02 -5.95
CA ALA A 281 -4.60 -20.49 -4.61
C ALA A 281 -3.25 -19.75 -4.54
N GLY A 282 -3.22 -18.58 -3.90
CA GLY A 282 -2.02 -17.74 -3.83
C GLY A 282 -2.01 -16.58 -4.84
N SER A 283 -2.91 -16.57 -5.82
CA SER A 283 -2.91 -15.57 -6.89
C SER A 283 -3.32 -14.17 -6.43
N ASP A 284 -2.95 -13.17 -7.23
CA ASP A 284 -3.51 -11.84 -7.13
C ASP A 284 -4.86 -11.75 -7.83
N VAL A 285 -5.85 -11.18 -7.16
CA VAL A 285 -7.17 -10.88 -7.69
C VAL A 285 -7.57 -9.47 -7.25
N TYR A 286 -8.40 -8.81 -8.06
CA TYR A 286 -8.85 -7.45 -7.80
C TYR A 286 -10.36 -7.39 -7.61
N ILE A 287 -10.83 -6.53 -6.72
CA ILE A 287 -12.26 -6.21 -6.61
C ILE A 287 -12.50 -4.83 -7.20
N MET A 288 -13.36 -4.78 -8.21
CA MET A 288 -13.72 -3.56 -8.91
C MET A 288 -15.22 -3.52 -9.20
N PRO A 289 -15.86 -2.34 -9.17
CA PRO A 289 -17.24 -2.16 -9.60
C PRO A 289 -17.42 -2.51 -11.07
N ILE A 290 -18.15 -3.58 -11.33
CA ILE A 290 -18.59 -3.98 -12.66
C ILE A 290 -20.10 -4.17 -12.67
N CYS A 291 -20.72 -4.01 -13.84
CA CYS A 291 -22.15 -4.25 -13.98
C CYS A 291 -22.48 -5.74 -13.95
N THR A 292 -23.71 -6.07 -13.61
CA THR A 292 -24.24 -7.44 -13.59
C THR A 292 -24.00 -8.17 -14.92
N ALA A 293 -24.12 -7.48 -16.05
CA ALA A 293 -23.92 -8.08 -17.37
C ALA A 293 -22.47 -8.51 -17.62
N HIS A 294 -21.49 -7.71 -17.21
CA HIS A 294 -20.07 -8.07 -17.30
C HIS A 294 -19.73 -9.22 -16.33
N ASN A 295 -20.26 -9.18 -15.12
CA ASN A 295 -19.99 -10.20 -14.10
C ASN A 295 -20.52 -11.59 -14.50
N ASN A 296 -21.56 -11.65 -15.32
CA ASN A 296 -22.22 -12.91 -15.71
C ASN A 296 -21.71 -13.48 -17.05
N ASN A 297 -20.64 -12.93 -17.62
CA ASN A 297 -20.15 -13.37 -18.92
C ASN A 297 -18.62 -13.56 -18.92
N ASP A 298 -18.18 -14.80 -18.81
CA ASP A 298 -16.75 -15.16 -18.82
C ASP A 298 -16.13 -15.14 -20.23
N ASN A 299 -16.94 -14.95 -21.28
CA ASN A 299 -16.47 -14.86 -22.66
C ASN A 299 -16.12 -13.43 -23.07
N VAL A 300 -16.27 -12.45 -22.18
CA VAL A 300 -15.88 -11.07 -22.43
C VAL A 300 -14.73 -10.67 -21.53
N TYR A 301 -13.78 -9.94 -22.11
CA TYR A 301 -12.83 -9.16 -21.35
C TYR A 301 -13.25 -7.69 -21.39
N MET A 302 -12.84 -6.98 -20.36
CA MET A 302 -13.14 -5.58 -20.12
C MET A 302 -11.87 -4.75 -20.28
N ALA A 303 -12.03 -3.45 -20.46
CA ALA A 303 -10.92 -2.51 -20.48
C ALA A 303 -11.19 -1.38 -19.48
N ALA A 304 -10.21 -1.06 -18.66
CA ALA A 304 -10.38 -0.09 -17.58
C ALA A 304 -10.43 1.34 -18.13
N LEU A 305 -11.35 2.17 -17.65
CA LEU A 305 -11.39 3.60 -17.98
C LEU A 305 -10.53 4.49 -17.06
N GLN A 306 -9.69 3.86 -16.24
CA GLN A 306 -9.07 4.37 -15.01
C GLN A 306 -10.01 4.24 -13.81
N TYR A 307 -9.66 3.32 -12.90
CA TYR A 307 -10.47 3.01 -11.74
C TYR A 307 -9.59 2.55 -10.58
N THR A 308 -10.01 2.86 -9.35
CA THR A 308 -9.35 2.40 -8.12
C THR A 308 -10.07 1.17 -7.59
N GLY A 309 -9.36 0.06 -7.49
CA GLY A 309 -9.85 -1.21 -6.97
C GLY A 309 -9.20 -1.60 -5.66
N VAL A 310 -9.68 -2.71 -5.09
CA VAL A 310 -8.99 -3.43 -4.02
C VAL A 310 -8.09 -4.48 -4.67
N TRP A 311 -6.87 -4.61 -4.18
CA TRP A 311 -5.96 -5.71 -4.51
C TRP A 311 -5.98 -6.73 -3.37
N LEU A 312 -6.38 -7.94 -3.70
CA LEU A 312 -6.26 -9.11 -2.84
C LEU A 312 -5.05 -9.92 -3.28
N LYS A 313 -4.19 -10.24 -2.32
CA LYS A 313 -3.11 -11.21 -2.47
C LYS A 313 -3.59 -12.55 -1.94
N ASN A 314 -2.98 -13.64 -2.35
CA ASN A 314 -3.31 -14.97 -1.84
C ASN A 314 -4.80 -15.34 -2.03
N TYR A 315 -5.35 -15.08 -3.22
CA TYR A 315 -6.71 -15.47 -3.57
C TYR A 315 -6.94 -16.96 -3.28
N LEU A 316 -8.12 -17.28 -2.79
CA LEU A 316 -8.47 -18.58 -2.23
C LEU A 316 -9.38 -19.29 -3.23
N HIS A 317 -9.06 -20.53 -3.56
CA HIS A 317 -9.96 -21.42 -4.31
C HIS A 317 -9.98 -22.80 -3.66
#